data_AF-A0A9D7CUD7-F1
#
_entry.id   AF-A0A9D7CUD7-F1
#
_cell.length_a   1.000
_cell.length_b   1.000
_cell.length_c   1.000
_cell.angle_alpha   90.00
_cell.angle_beta   90.00
_cell.angle_gamma   90.00
#
_symmetry.space_group_name_H-M   'P 1'
#
loop_
_entity.id
_entity.type
_entity.pdbx_description
1 polymer ?
#
loop_
_entity_poly.entity_id
_entity_poly.type
_entity_poly.pdbx_seq_one_letter_code
_entity_poly.pdbx_strand_id
1 'polypeptide(L)'
;MDRQDSGAERRVARAPLIELGTALTCGFFAALLGAGPAALRLEGARLGWWLMAAIATPITVLAILILREAHEGLRAMTGGNWSSVRAFVSAVFVIWAPAAFALAATLGATTHHRPLGGVTFALAALALFAFAALVARRLVAFHVALHDTSRALHNAAGAVLHAVALVLLFAGVRLLHDKLSATAASLFIDVTALTLASALGARHELSRSRRLAVLSPPLLVVIAVLLVATPRDTRTLVTARSPTFAPLLGLVP
;
A
#
# COMPACT_ATOMS: atom_id res chain seq x y z
N MET A 1 -24.94 37.71 19.63
CA MET A 1 -23.95 37.40 18.58
C MET A 1 -23.30 36.02 18.74
N ASP A 2 -23.86 35.12 19.56
CA ASP A 2 -23.15 33.93 20.07
C ASP A 2 -23.55 32.59 19.37
N ARG A 3 -24.41 32.64 18.35
CA ARG A 3 -24.92 31.43 17.66
C ARG A 3 -24.16 31.07 16.38
N GLN A 4 -23.40 31.99 15.77
CA GLN A 4 -22.68 31.71 14.52
C GLN A 4 -21.38 30.92 14.73
N ASP A 5 -20.68 31.10 15.86
CA ASP A 5 -19.42 30.38 16.14
C ASP A 5 -19.64 28.88 16.40
N SER A 6 -20.74 28.52 17.06
CA SER A 6 -21.08 27.12 17.35
C SER A 6 -21.28 26.23 16.10
N GLY A 7 -21.59 26.84 14.95
CA GLY A 7 -21.78 26.15 13.68
C GLY A 7 -20.48 25.92 12.91
N ALA A 8 -19.50 26.81 13.06
CA ALA A 8 -18.19 26.69 12.42
C ALA A 8 -17.33 25.65 13.14
N GLU A 9 -17.28 25.67 14.48
CA GLU A 9 -16.54 24.69 15.27
C GLU A 9 -17.04 23.25 15.05
N ARG A 10 -18.36 23.04 14.98
CA ARG A 10 -18.94 21.72 14.68
C ARG A 10 -18.63 21.23 13.27
N ARG A 11 -18.35 22.12 12.31
CA ARG A 11 -17.96 21.72 10.94
C ARG A 11 -16.49 21.34 10.89
N VAL A 12 -15.63 22.09 11.57
CA VAL A 12 -14.18 21.80 11.66
C VAL A 12 -13.93 20.46 12.36
N ALA A 13 -14.63 20.18 13.47
CA ALA A 13 -14.47 18.91 14.20
C ALA A 13 -15.04 17.68 13.47
N ARG A 14 -15.98 17.85 12.53
CA ARG A 14 -16.59 16.72 11.78
C ARG A 14 -15.74 16.23 10.61
N ALA A 15 -14.95 17.10 10.01
CA ALA A 15 -14.07 16.74 8.90
C ALA A 15 -13.07 15.62 9.27
N PRO A 16 -12.28 15.71 10.37
CA PRO A 16 -11.30 14.68 10.71
C PRO A 16 -11.94 13.35 11.12
N LEU A 17 -13.11 13.40 11.79
CA LEU A 17 -13.84 12.18 12.16
C LEU A 17 -14.36 11.41 10.94
N ILE A 18 -14.84 12.12 9.92
CA ILE A 18 -15.29 11.51 8.67
C ILE A 18 -14.09 10.93 7.92
N GLU A 19 -12.97 11.65 7.84
CA GLU A 19 -11.75 11.19 7.18
C GLU A 19 -11.18 9.94 7.85
N LEU A 20 -11.10 9.93 9.18
CA LEU A 20 -10.67 8.76 9.94
C LEU A 20 -11.64 7.58 9.75
N GLY A 21 -12.95 7.84 9.81
CA GLY A 21 -13.97 6.81 9.59
C GLY A 21 -13.89 6.20 8.18
N THR A 22 -13.70 7.02 7.14
CA THR A 22 -13.49 6.50 5.78
C THR A 22 -12.18 5.76 5.65
N ALA A 23 -11.08 6.23 6.27
CA ALA A 23 -9.80 5.55 6.26
C ALA A 23 -9.88 4.17 6.92
N LEU A 24 -10.59 4.06 8.06
CA LEU A 24 -10.87 2.79 8.73
C LEU A 24 -11.63 1.81 7.83
N THR A 25 -12.74 2.25 7.25
CA THR A 25 -13.55 1.40 6.36
C THR A 25 -12.78 0.99 5.11
N CYS A 26 -12.12 1.93 4.44
CA CYS A 26 -11.28 1.64 3.28
C CYS A 26 -10.09 0.74 3.64
N GLY A 27 -9.47 0.95 4.79
CA GLY A 27 -8.38 0.13 5.31
C GLY A 27 -8.83 -1.31 5.54
N PHE A 28 -9.97 -1.51 6.18
CA PHE A 28 -10.53 -2.85 6.36
C PHE A 28 -10.79 -3.57 5.02
N PHE A 29 -11.42 -2.91 4.04
CA PHE A 29 -11.64 -3.52 2.73
C PHE A 29 -10.32 -3.74 1.96
N ALA A 30 -9.36 -2.83 2.09
CA ALA A 30 -8.04 -2.99 1.50
C ALA A 30 -7.29 -4.16 2.12
N ALA A 31 -7.38 -4.33 3.45
CA ALA A 31 -6.85 -5.47 4.18
C ALA A 31 -7.52 -6.77 3.76
N LEU A 32 -8.84 -6.77 3.55
CA LEU A 32 -9.58 -7.93 3.06
C LEU A 32 -9.11 -8.35 1.67
N LEU A 33 -8.98 -7.41 0.74
CA LEU A 33 -8.49 -7.65 -0.61
C LEU A 33 -7.02 -8.09 -0.62
N GLY A 34 -6.17 -7.41 0.16
CA GLY A 34 -4.75 -7.70 0.29
C GLY A 34 -4.45 -9.03 0.98
N ALA A 35 -5.32 -9.49 1.89
CA ALA A 35 -5.24 -10.79 2.53
C ALA A 35 -5.67 -11.95 1.62
N GLY A 36 -6.28 -11.68 0.46
CA GLY A 36 -6.79 -12.70 -0.46
C GLY A 36 -5.75 -13.76 -0.84
N PRO A 37 -4.55 -13.39 -1.34
CA PRO A 37 -3.52 -14.35 -1.69
C PRO A 37 -3.06 -15.22 -0.51
N ALA A 38 -2.93 -14.64 0.69
CA ALA A 38 -2.60 -15.38 1.90
C ALA A 38 -3.72 -16.34 2.31
N ALA A 39 -4.98 -15.89 2.23
CA ALA A 39 -6.15 -16.71 2.54
C ALA A 39 -6.31 -17.90 1.60
N LEU A 40 -5.99 -17.74 0.30
CA LEU A 40 -6.01 -18.86 -0.66
C LEU A 40 -5.00 -19.97 -0.33
N ARG A 41 -3.94 -19.68 0.43
CA ARG A 41 -2.98 -20.70 0.93
C ARG A 41 -3.47 -21.42 2.19
N LEU A 42 -4.47 -20.86 2.86
CA LEU A 42 -5.12 -21.43 4.04
C LEU A 42 -6.34 -22.24 3.58
N GLU A 43 -6.11 -23.42 2.99
CA GLU A 43 -7.19 -24.33 2.61
C GLU A 43 -8.17 -24.57 3.78
N GLY A 44 -9.47 -24.33 3.55
CA GLY A 44 -10.55 -24.64 4.51
C GLY A 44 -10.78 -23.62 5.63
N ALA A 45 -9.90 -22.65 5.87
CA ALA A 45 -10.03 -21.70 6.98
C ALA A 45 -10.77 -20.41 6.59
N ARG A 46 -12.10 -20.48 6.42
CA ARG A 46 -12.94 -19.27 6.16
C ARG A 46 -12.73 -18.17 7.19
N LEU A 47 -12.49 -18.53 8.46
CA LEU A 47 -12.14 -17.62 9.55
C LEU A 47 -10.73 -17.01 9.41
N GLY A 48 -9.79 -17.73 8.78
CA GLY A 48 -8.41 -17.27 8.56
C GLY A 48 -8.34 -16.02 7.67
N TRP A 49 -9.23 -15.89 6.68
CA TRP A 49 -9.28 -14.70 5.84
C TRP A 49 -9.70 -13.46 6.63
N TRP A 50 -10.79 -13.55 7.40
CA TRP A 50 -11.28 -12.45 8.24
C TRP A 50 -10.27 -12.05 9.30
N LEU A 51 -9.60 -13.03 9.90
CA LEU A 51 -8.52 -12.78 10.86
C LEU A 51 -7.33 -12.04 10.21
N MET A 52 -6.91 -12.45 9.00
CA MET A 52 -5.79 -11.80 8.31
C MET A 52 -6.15 -10.36 7.99
N ALA A 53 -7.37 -10.13 7.51
CA ALA A 53 -7.89 -8.80 7.25
C ALA A 53 -7.91 -7.96 8.53
N ALA A 54 -8.40 -8.50 9.65
CA ALA A 54 -8.43 -7.81 10.94
C ALA A 54 -7.04 -7.37 11.39
N ILE A 55 -6.05 -8.27 11.29
CA ILE A 55 -4.65 -8.00 11.67
C ILE A 55 -3.99 -6.98 10.73
N ALA A 56 -4.29 -7.05 9.43
CA ALA A 56 -3.74 -6.16 8.42
C ALA A 56 -4.41 -4.77 8.40
N THR A 57 -5.59 -4.63 9.03
CA THR A 57 -6.35 -3.38 9.07
C THR A 57 -5.55 -2.20 9.62
N PRO A 58 -4.92 -2.24 10.82
CA PRO A 58 -4.16 -1.10 11.33
C PRO A 58 -3.06 -0.62 10.37
N ILE A 59 -2.35 -1.57 9.72
CA ILE A 59 -1.28 -1.25 8.77
C ILE A 59 -1.85 -0.57 7.52
N THR A 60 -2.93 -1.12 6.95
CA THR A 60 -3.56 -0.55 5.75
C THR A 60 -4.20 0.80 6.01
N VAL A 61 -4.79 1.01 7.19
CA VAL A 61 -5.31 2.33 7.61
C VAL A 61 -4.18 3.35 7.66
N LEU A 62 -3.06 3.01 8.32
CA LEU A 62 -1.90 3.88 8.40
C LEU A 62 -1.33 4.19 7.00
N ALA A 63 -1.19 3.17 6.16
CA ALA A 63 -0.74 3.33 4.78
C ALA A 63 -1.66 4.26 3.98
N ILE A 64 -2.98 4.11 4.11
CA ILE A 64 -3.97 4.97 3.46
C ILE A 64 -3.86 6.42 3.93
N LEU A 65 -3.70 6.66 5.23
CA LEU A 65 -3.53 8.01 5.77
C LEU A 65 -2.25 8.65 5.23
N ILE A 66 -1.13 7.94 5.28
CA ILE A 66 0.15 8.42 4.72
C ILE A 66 0.03 8.70 3.22
N LEU A 67 -0.63 7.83 2.46
CA LEU A 67 -0.84 8.00 1.02
C LEU A 67 -1.73 9.20 0.70
N ARG A 68 -2.76 9.48 1.51
CA ARG A 68 -3.63 10.65 1.35
C ARG A 68 -2.86 11.94 1.62
N GLU A 69 -2.13 12.02 2.72
CA GLU A 69 -1.28 13.17 3.06
C GLU A 69 -0.21 13.41 1.99
N ALA A 70 0.45 12.34 1.52
CA ALA A 70 1.41 12.43 0.43
C ALA A 70 0.77 12.96 -0.87
N HIS A 71 -0.47 12.54 -1.16
CA HIS A 71 -1.23 13.01 -2.32
C HIS A 71 -1.57 14.51 -2.20
N GLU A 72 -1.94 14.98 -1.01
CA GLU A 72 -2.23 16.39 -0.76
C GLU A 72 -0.97 17.26 -0.83
N GLY A 73 0.14 16.80 -0.25
CA GLY A 73 1.44 17.45 -0.37
C GLY A 73 1.90 17.55 -1.84
N LEU A 74 1.78 16.46 -2.60
CA LEU A 74 2.06 16.47 -4.04
C LEU A 74 1.16 17.44 -4.80
N ARG A 75 -0.14 17.51 -4.44
CA ARG A 75 -1.09 18.44 -5.05
C ARG A 75 -0.70 19.89 -4.81
N ALA A 76 -0.30 20.23 -3.58
CA ALA A 76 0.14 21.56 -3.20
C ALA A 76 1.39 21.99 -3.97
N MET A 77 2.35 21.08 -4.14
CA MET A 77 3.58 21.35 -4.88
C MET A 77 3.37 21.51 -6.40
N THR A 78 2.32 20.89 -6.96
CA THR A 78 2.13 20.79 -8.42
C THR A 78 1.04 21.69 -8.97
N GLY A 79 0.41 22.52 -8.12
CA GLY A 79 -0.61 23.47 -8.55
C GLY A 79 -1.84 22.82 -9.19
N GLY A 80 -2.08 21.52 -8.95
CA GLY A 80 -3.19 20.77 -9.51
C GLY A 80 -2.94 20.14 -10.89
N ASN A 81 -1.75 20.25 -11.49
CA ASN A 81 -1.43 19.57 -12.75
C ASN A 81 -0.99 18.11 -12.51
N TRP A 82 -1.97 17.21 -12.42
CA TRP A 82 -1.79 15.81 -12.02
C TRP A 82 -1.16 14.89 -13.08
N SER A 83 -1.15 15.27 -14.37
CA SER A 83 -0.63 14.41 -15.44
C SER A 83 0.87 14.16 -15.29
N SER A 84 1.64 15.21 -15.03
CA SER A 84 3.09 15.14 -14.79
C SER A 84 3.45 14.38 -13.51
N VAL A 85 2.64 14.51 -12.46
CA VAL A 85 2.83 13.78 -11.20
C VAL A 85 2.55 12.29 -11.37
N ARG A 86 1.49 11.92 -12.09
CA ARG A 86 1.20 10.52 -12.38
C ARG A 86 2.30 9.88 -13.22
N ALA A 87 2.81 10.59 -14.23
CA ALA A 87 3.96 10.13 -15.01
C ALA A 87 5.20 9.95 -14.10
N PHE A 88 5.48 10.89 -13.20
CA PHE A 88 6.58 10.81 -12.24
C PHE A 88 6.45 9.61 -11.31
N VAL A 89 5.33 9.50 -10.61
CA VAL A 89 5.08 8.42 -9.66
C VAL A 89 5.12 7.07 -10.36
N SER A 90 4.54 6.96 -11.57
CA SER A 90 4.60 5.73 -12.34
C SER A 90 6.03 5.38 -12.74
N ALA A 91 6.83 6.34 -13.21
CA ALA A 91 8.24 6.13 -13.56
C ALA A 91 9.09 5.74 -12.35
N VAL A 92 8.90 6.40 -11.19
CA VAL A 92 9.55 6.00 -9.93
C VAL A 92 9.20 4.57 -9.60
N PHE A 93 7.92 4.21 -9.67
CA PHE A 93 7.46 2.87 -9.32
C PHE A 93 8.02 1.79 -10.26
N VAL A 94 8.05 2.05 -11.57
CA VAL A 94 8.63 1.16 -12.60
C VAL A 94 10.10 0.85 -12.29
N ILE A 95 10.86 1.88 -11.90
CA ILE A 95 12.31 1.77 -11.73
C ILE A 95 12.63 1.19 -10.34
N TRP A 96 11.90 1.66 -9.33
CA TRP A 96 12.19 1.35 -7.94
C TRP A 96 11.75 -0.06 -7.57
N ALA A 97 10.57 -0.52 -8.00
CA ALA A 97 10.06 -1.81 -7.59
C ALA A 97 11.00 -2.97 -7.98
N PRO A 98 11.44 -3.14 -9.25
CA PRO A 98 12.35 -4.22 -9.64
C PRO A 98 13.70 -4.15 -8.93
N ALA A 99 14.22 -2.94 -8.72
CA ALA A 99 15.51 -2.76 -8.08
C ALA A 99 15.43 -3.02 -6.56
N ALA A 100 14.34 -2.64 -5.89
CA ALA A 100 14.10 -2.98 -4.49
C ALA A 100 13.96 -4.51 -4.35
N PHE A 101 13.36 -5.19 -5.34
CA PHE A 101 13.31 -6.65 -5.40
C PHE A 101 14.67 -7.30 -5.54
N ALA A 102 15.50 -6.83 -6.49
CA ALA A 102 16.85 -7.35 -6.67
C ALA A 102 17.70 -7.19 -5.39
N LEU A 103 17.51 -6.07 -4.70
CA LEU A 103 18.24 -5.73 -3.48
C LEU A 103 17.78 -6.58 -2.29
N ALA A 104 16.47 -6.79 -2.15
CA ALA A 104 15.91 -7.70 -1.14
C ALA A 104 16.36 -9.16 -1.36
N ALA A 105 16.35 -9.63 -2.61
CA ALA A 105 16.73 -11.00 -2.96
C ALA A 105 18.23 -11.27 -2.72
N THR A 106 19.09 -10.34 -3.11
CA THR A 106 20.55 -10.47 -2.91
C THR A 106 20.92 -10.41 -1.43
N LEU A 107 20.26 -9.56 -0.64
CA LEU A 107 20.51 -9.47 0.79
C LEU A 107 19.98 -10.68 1.55
N GLY A 108 18.81 -11.21 1.18
CA GLY A 108 18.29 -12.45 1.75
C GLY A 108 19.21 -13.65 1.54
N ALA A 109 19.96 -13.68 0.42
CA ALA A 109 20.95 -14.71 0.14
C ALA A 109 22.29 -14.53 0.88
N THR A 110 22.64 -13.30 1.27
CA THR A 110 24.01 -12.96 1.74
C THR A 110 24.09 -12.65 3.24
N THR A 111 22.99 -12.32 3.92
CA THR A 111 23.04 -11.92 5.35
C THR A 111 22.69 -13.06 6.30
N HIS A 112 23.71 -13.62 6.95
CA HIS A 112 23.53 -14.55 8.08
C HIS A 112 23.17 -13.83 9.41
N HIS A 113 23.46 -12.53 9.53
CA HIS A 113 23.17 -11.73 10.72
C HIS A 113 21.93 -10.84 10.53
N ARG A 114 20.80 -11.28 11.12
CA ARG A 114 19.46 -10.69 10.95
C ARG A 114 19.29 -9.19 11.32
N PRO A 115 19.90 -8.65 12.39
CA PRO A 115 19.65 -7.25 12.76
C PRO A 115 20.46 -6.22 11.95
N LEU A 116 21.70 -6.53 11.58
CA LEU A 116 22.54 -5.66 10.75
C LEU A 116 22.09 -5.61 9.29
N GLY A 117 21.53 -6.73 8.78
CA GLY A 117 20.97 -6.78 7.43
C GLY A 117 19.79 -5.83 7.22
N GLY A 118 19.01 -5.53 8.26
CA GLY A 118 17.87 -4.62 8.18
C GLY A 118 18.27 -3.16 7.94
N VAL A 119 19.35 -2.69 8.58
CA VAL A 119 19.81 -1.30 8.48
C VAL A 119 20.48 -1.04 7.13
N THR A 120 21.35 -1.94 6.68
CA THR A 120 21.98 -1.84 5.35
C THR A 120 20.94 -1.96 4.24
N PHE A 121 19.92 -2.82 4.43
CA PHE A 121 18.77 -2.90 3.54
C PHE A 121 18.02 -1.56 3.45
N ALA A 122 17.68 -0.96 4.60
CA ALA A 122 16.95 0.31 4.63
C ALA A 122 17.74 1.43 3.94
N LEU A 123 19.05 1.53 4.18
CA LEU A 123 19.91 2.53 3.54
C LEU A 123 20.04 2.31 2.02
N ALA A 124 20.21 1.07 1.58
CA ALA A 124 20.31 0.74 0.17
C ALA A 124 18.98 0.93 -0.57
N ALA A 125 17.86 0.55 0.05
CA ALA A 125 16.52 0.82 -0.46
C ALA A 125 16.22 2.33 -0.56
N LEU A 126 16.68 3.11 0.42
CA LEU A 126 16.57 4.57 0.43
C LEU A 126 17.42 5.22 -0.67
N ALA A 127 18.67 4.79 -0.84
CA ALA A 127 19.56 5.28 -1.91
C ALA A 127 18.97 4.97 -3.29
N LEU A 128 18.44 3.77 -3.46
CA LEU A 128 17.75 3.35 -4.68
C LEU A 128 16.46 4.16 -4.90
N PHE A 129 15.70 4.45 -3.84
CA PHE A 129 14.52 5.31 -3.92
C PHE A 129 14.88 6.71 -4.37
N ALA A 130 15.91 7.29 -3.78
CA ALA A 130 16.43 8.59 -4.18
C ALA A 130 16.88 8.60 -5.66
N PHE A 131 17.59 7.56 -6.10
CA PHE A 131 17.99 7.41 -7.50
C PHE A 131 16.78 7.30 -8.44
N ALA A 132 15.80 6.44 -8.12
CA ALA A 132 14.57 6.29 -8.91
C ALA A 132 13.77 7.59 -8.98
N ALA A 133 13.69 8.34 -7.86
CA ALA A 133 13.08 9.65 -7.80
C ALA A 133 13.79 10.67 -8.72
N LEU A 134 15.13 10.68 -8.75
CA LEU A 134 15.90 11.54 -9.63
C LEU A 134 15.71 11.20 -11.11
N VAL A 135 15.72 9.91 -11.46
CA VAL A 135 15.48 9.45 -12.84
C VAL A 135 14.06 9.79 -13.27
N ALA A 136 13.06 9.53 -12.44
CA ALA A 136 11.69 9.92 -12.74
C ALA A 136 11.54 11.42 -12.90
N ARG A 137 12.29 12.24 -12.13
CA ARG A 137 12.27 13.71 -12.26
C ARG A 137 12.74 14.13 -13.65
N ARG A 138 13.82 13.51 -14.12
CA ARG A 138 14.35 13.73 -15.47
C ARG A 138 13.38 13.28 -16.55
N LEU A 139 12.78 12.10 -16.40
CA LEU A 139 11.79 11.58 -17.34
C LEU A 139 10.57 12.49 -17.43
N VAL A 140 10.09 13.03 -16.31
CA VAL A 140 8.96 13.97 -16.29
C VAL A 140 9.32 15.32 -16.88
N ALA A 141 10.53 15.84 -16.64
CA ALA A 141 10.99 17.04 -17.32
C ALA A 141 10.99 16.85 -18.85
N PHE A 142 11.45 15.68 -19.31
CA PHE A 142 11.41 15.29 -20.73
C PHE A 142 9.96 15.15 -21.24
N HIS A 143 9.07 14.62 -20.41
CA HIS A 143 7.67 14.41 -20.74
C HIS A 143 6.86 15.70 -20.81
N VAL A 144 7.15 16.66 -19.93
CA VAL A 144 6.57 18.02 -19.97
C VAL A 144 7.03 18.76 -21.22
N ALA A 145 8.30 18.62 -21.61
CA ALA A 145 8.80 19.19 -22.87
C ALA A 145 8.12 18.62 -24.13
N LEU A 146 7.59 17.38 -24.06
CA LEU A 146 6.85 16.74 -25.15
C LEU A 146 5.33 17.03 -25.14
N HIS A 147 4.78 17.51 -24.02
CA HIS A 147 3.34 17.73 -23.87
C HIS A 147 2.81 18.86 -24.78
N ASP A 148 3.67 19.80 -25.21
CA ASP A 148 3.30 20.87 -26.14
C ASP A 148 2.92 20.36 -27.55
N THR A 149 3.18 19.09 -27.87
CA THR A 149 3.08 18.60 -29.25
C THR A 149 1.78 17.84 -29.57
N SER A 150 1.16 17.10 -28.61
CA SER A 150 -0.16 16.45 -28.80
C SER A 150 -0.65 15.69 -27.55
N ARG A 151 -1.91 15.93 -27.12
CA ARG A 151 -2.58 15.22 -26.01
C ARG A 151 -2.77 13.72 -26.25
N ALA A 152 -2.95 13.30 -27.51
CA ALA A 152 -3.15 11.88 -27.83
C ALA A 152 -1.85 11.08 -27.70
N LEU A 153 -0.73 11.66 -28.15
CA LEU A 153 0.61 11.11 -27.98
C LEU A 153 1.00 11.02 -26.50
N HIS A 154 0.60 12.00 -25.71
CA HIS A 154 0.80 12.00 -24.26
C HIS A 154 0.09 10.82 -23.56
N ASN A 155 -1.20 10.61 -23.85
CA ASN A 155 -1.94 9.49 -23.29
C ASN A 155 -1.40 8.13 -23.74
N ALA A 156 -1.01 8.02 -25.02
CA ALA A 156 -0.39 6.81 -25.55
C ALA A 156 0.95 6.50 -24.88
N ALA A 157 1.82 7.50 -24.71
CA ALA A 157 3.10 7.35 -24.03
C ALA A 157 2.94 6.95 -22.56
N GLY A 158 1.98 7.55 -21.84
CA GLY A 158 1.67 7.19 -20.47
C GLY A 158 1.14 5.75 -20.32
N ALA A 159 0.30 5.31 -21.27
CA ALA A 159 -0.21 3.95 -21.32
C ALA A 159 0.90 2.93 -21.63
N VAL A 160 1.79 3.23 -22.59
CA VAL A 160 2.94 2.39 -22.92
C VAL A 160 3.89 2.28 -21.73
N LEU A 161 4.20 3.40 -21.06
CA LEU A 161 5.05 3.39 -19.88
C LEU A 161 4.46 2.52 -18.75
N HIS A 162 3.14 2.59 -18.52
CA HIS A 162 2.44 1.72 -17.58
C HIS A 162 2.48 0.25 -18.00
N ALA A 163 2.26 -0.05 -19.27
CA ALA A 163 2.34 -1.41 -19.78
C ALA A 163 3.75 -1.99 -19.60
N VAL A 164 4.80 -1.21 -19.93
CA VAL A 164 6.20 -1.58 -19.71
C VAL A 164 6.48 -1.78 -18.22
N ALA A 165 5.94 -0.94 -17.34
CA ALA A 165 6.03 -1.11 -15.88
C ALA A 165 5.54 -2.49 -15.43
N LEU A 166 4.34 -2.85 -15.88
CA LEU A 166 3.68 -4.10 -15.53
C LEU A 166 4.45 -5.29 -16.09
N VAL A 167 4.96 -5.18 -17.32
CA VAL A 167 5.79 -6.22 -17.94
C VAL A 167 7.11 -6.39 -17.20
N LEU A 168 7.81 -5.31 -16.84
CA LEU A 168 9.06 -5.37 -16.08
C LEU A 168 8.86 -5.90 -14.67
N LEU A 169 7.78 -5.50 -14.00
CA LEU A 169 7.39 -6.05 -12.71
C LEU A 169 7.14 -7.57 -12.85
N PHE A 170 6.31 -7.98 -13.82
CA PHE A 170 6.01 -9.39 -14.04
C PHE A 170 7.24 -10.22 -14.42
N ALA A 171 8.10 -9.70 -15.30
CA ALA A 171 9.35 -10.33 -15.71
C ALA A 171 10.33 -10.43 -14.53
N GLY A 172 10.45 -9.38 -13.72
CA GLY A 172 11.24 -9.40 -12.48
C GLY A 172 10.75 -10.49 -11.54
N VAL A 173 9.44 -10.56 -11.31
CA VAL A 173 8.82 -11.61 -10.48
C VAL A 173 9.08 -13.01 -11.02
N ARG A 174 8.96 -13.20 -12.35
CA ARG A 174 9.25 -14.47 -13.02
C ARG A 174 10.71 -14.89 -12.88
N LEU A 175 11.66 -13.98 -13.15
CA LEU A 175 13.10 -14.23 -13.06
C LEU A 175 13.55 -14.53 -11.63
N LEU A 176 12.86 -13.92 -10.66
CA LEU A 176 13.11 -14.13 -9.24
C LEU A 176 12.36 -15.35 -8.70
N HIS A 177 11.29 -15.81 -9.34
CA HIS A 177 10.51 -16.96 -8.86
C HIS A 177 11.37 -18.22 -8.69
N ASP A 178 12.29 -18.47 -9.63
CA ASP A 178 13.18 -19.63 -9.60
C ASP A 178 14.33 -19.49 -8.58
N LYS A 179 14.60 -18.26 -8.11
CA LYS A 179 15.71 -17.94 -7.19
C LYS A 179 15.27 -17.59 -5.78
N LEU A 180 14.01 -17.20 -5.60
CA LEU A 180 13.42 -16.87 -4.31
C LEU A 180 12.95 -18.14 -3.61
N SER A 181 13.17 -18.22 -2.30
CA SER A 181 12.49 -19.23 -1.50
C SER A 181 10.96 -19.06 -1.61
N ALA A 182 10.20 -20.15 -1.49
CA ALA A 182 8.73 -20.11 -1.50
C ALA A 182 8.16 -19.09 -0.49
N THR A 183 8.85 -18.90 0.63
CA THR A 183 8.56 -17.90 1.67
C THR A 183 8.72 -16.46 1.16
N ALA A 184 9.80 -16.16 0.43
CA ALA A 184 10.02 -14.82 -0.10
C ALA A 184 9.04 -14.47 -1.23
N ALA A 185 8.71 -15.45 -2.09
CA ALA A 185 7.72 -15.27 -3.15
C ALA A 185 6.31 -15.01 -2.59
N SER A 186 5.89 -15.75 -1.55
CA SER A 186 4.59 -15.54 -0.91
C SER A 186 4.48 -14.19 -0.19
N LEU A 187 5.53 -13.79 0.54
CA LEU A 187 5.60 -12.48 1.19
C LEU A 187 5.51 -11.35 0.16
N PHE A 188 6.20 -11.48 -0.96
CA PHE A 188 6.14 -10.51 -2.06
C PHE A 188 4.72 -10.33 -2.60
N ILE A 189 4.02 -11.43 -2.88
CA ILE A 189 2.64 -11.39 -3.37
C ILE A 189 1.73 -10.70 -2.35
N ASP A 190 1.87 -11.04 -1.07
CA ASP A 190 1.04 -10.47 0.01
C ASP A 190 1.26 -8.96 0.17
N VAL A 191 2.53 -8.52 0.23
CA VAL A 191 2.88 -7.10 0.38
C VAL A 191 2.42 -6.30 -0.83
N THR A 192 2.57 -6.86 -2.04
CA THR A 192 2.14 -6.19 -3.28
C THR A 192 0.62 -6.05 -3.33
N ALA A 193 -0.12 -7.11 -3.00
CA ALA A 193 -1.58 -7.08 -2.92
C ALA A 193 -2.07 -6.08 -1.87
N LEU A 194 -1.44 -6.06 -0.69
CA LEU A 194 -1.76 -5.13 0.39
C LEU A 194 -1.47 -3.68 -0.01
N THR A 195 -0.34 -3.43 -0.67
CA THR A 195 0.06 -2.10 -1.13
C THR A 195 -0.89 -1.59 -2.20
N LEU A 196 -1.23 -2.43 -3.19
CA LEU A 196 -2.17 -2.08 -4.26
C LEU A 196 -3.55 -1.80 -3.70
N ALA A 197 -4.05 -2.64 -2.79
CA ALA A 197 -5.34 -2.45 -2.14
C ALA A 197 -5.36 -1.16 -1.29
N SER A 198 -4.28 -0.86 -0.58
CA SER A 198 -4.14 0.39 0.19
C SER A 198 -4.13 1.62 -0.74
N ALA A 199 -3.44 1.55 -1.87
CA ALA A 199 -3.44 2.61 -2.87
C ALA A 199 -4.84 2.87 -3.46
N LEU A 200 -5.64 1.81 -3.65
CA LEU A 200 -7.04 1.94 -4.06
C LEU A 200 -7.90 2.60 -2.96
N GLY A 201 -7.71 2.21 -1.70
CA GLY A 201 -8.40 2.81 -0.55
C GLY A 201 -8.00 4.27 -0.25
N ALA A 202 -6.81 4.68 -0.69
CA ALA A 202 -6.30 6.04 -0.54
C ALA A 202 -6.89 7.06 -1.53
N ARG A 203 -7.72 6.64 -2.50
CA ARG A 203 -8.33 7.55 -3.48
C ARG A 203 -9.15 8.65 -2.80
N HIS A 204 -8.96 9.89 -3.26
CA HIS A 204 -9.63 11.08 -2.73
C HIS A 204 -11.16 11.05 -2.85
N GLU A 205 -11.68 10.34 -3.85
CA GLU A 205 -13.13 10.15 -4.03
C GLU A 205 -13.77 9.42 -2.83
N LEU A 206 -12.99 8.56 -2.17
CA LEU A 206 -13.46 7.75 -1.04
C LEU A 206 -13.36 8.49 0.29
N SER A 207 -12.42 9.43 0.45
CA SER A 207 -12.21 10.16 1.72
C SER A 207 -13.41 11.03 2.11
N ARG A 208 -14.19 11.47 1.12
CA ARG A 208 -15.37 12.33 1.32
C ARG A 208 -16.68 11.55 1.49
N SER A 209 -16.65 10.23 1.42
CA SER A 209 -17.87 9.41 1.46
C SER A 209 -18.40 9.23 2.88
N ARG A 210 -19.43 10.00 3.24
CA ARG A 210 -20.12 9.86 4.54
C ARG A 210 -20.66 8.45 4.78
N ARG A 211 -21.07 7.74 3.72
CA ARG A 211 -21.56 6.36 3.80
C ARG A 211 -20.47 5.41 4.33
N LEU A 212 -19.23 5.59 3.88
CA LEU A 212 -18.10 4.78 4.35
C LEU A 212 -17.74 5.11 5.79
N ALA A 213 -17.82 6.38 6.21
CA ALA A 213 -17.55 6.76 7.59
C ALA A 213 -18.56 6.17 8.59
N VAL A 214 -19.83 6.03 8.21
CA VAL A 214 -20.86 5.43 9.08
C VAL A 214 -20.63 3.93 9.30
N LEU A 215 -19.94 3.24 8.39
CA LEU A 215 -19.60 1.83 8.55
C LEU A 215 -18.41 1.59 9.50
N SER A 216 -17.67 2.62 9.90
CA SER A 216 -16.45 2.42 10.69
C SER A 216 -16.70 1.89 12.10
N PRO A 217 -17.71 2.34 12.88
CA PRO A 217 -17.96 1.79 14.21
C PRO A 217 -18.32 0.30 14.22
N PRO A 218 -19.27 -0.21 13.40
CA PRO A 218 -19.57 -1.64 13.39
C PRO A 218 -18.38 -2.47 12.88
N LEU A 219 -17.59 -1.94 11.93
CA LEU A 219 -16.37 -2.60 11.49
C LEU A 219 -15.32 -2.74 12.60
N LEU A 220 -15.13 -1.71 13.42
CA LEU A 220 -14.24 -1.78 14.59
C LEU A 220 -14.66 -2.86 15.57
N VAL A 221 -15.97 -2.99 15.82
CA VAL A 221 -16.51 -4.07 16.67
C VAL A 221 -16.22 -5.44 16.05
N VAL A 222 -16.46 -5.62 14.74
CA VAL A 222 -16.17 -6.87 14.04
C VAL A 222 -14.67 -7.22 14.11
N ILE A 223 -13.78 -6.25 13.86
CA ILE A 223 -12.33 -6.43 13.95
C ILE A 223 -11.93 -6.82 15.38
N ALA A 224 -12.44 -6.12 16.39
CA ALA A 224 -12.14 -6.40 17.78
C ALA A 224 -12.61 -7.81 18.19
N VAL A 225 -13.84 -8.18 17.82
CA VAL A 225 -14.38 -9.53 18.06
C VAL A 225 -13.54 -10.59 17.34
N LEU A 226 -13.15 -10.37 16.09
CA LEU A 226 -12.28 -11.31 15.37
C LEU A 226 -10.93 -11.47 16.06
N LEU A 227 -10.29 -10.40 16.51
CA LEU A 227 -8.98 -10.47 17.17
C LEU A 227 -9.06 -11.22 18.52
N VAL A 228 -10.14 -11.01 19.29
CA VAL A 228 -10.33 -11.61 20.62
C VAL A 228 -10.88 -13.04 20.55
N ALA A 229 -11.86 -13.30 19.69
CA ALA A 229 -12.58 -14.58 19.64
C ALA A 229 -11.88 -15.66 18.79
N THR A 230 -10.75 -15.35 18.17
CA THR A 230 -10.03 -16.31 17.32
C THR A 230 -9.41 -17.44 18.16
N PRO A 231 -9.71 -18.72 17.86
CA PRO A 231 -9.11 -19.86 18.53
C PRO A 231 -7.58 -19.92 18.38
N ARG A 232 -6.88 -20.40 19.41
CA ARG A 232 -5.41 -20.58 19.39
C ARG A 232 -4.94 -21.43 18.19
N ASP A 233 -5.70 -22.47 17.84
CA ASP A 233 -5.37 -23.34 16.71
C ASP A 233 -5.42 -22.62 15.36
N THR A 234 -6.30 -21.62 15.23
CA THR A 234 -6.33 -20.78 14.02
C THR A 234 -5.12 -19.86 13.98
N ARG A 235 -4.70 -19.30 15.14
CA ARG A 235 -3.49 -18.47 15.22
C ARG A 235 -2.23 -19.26 14.85
N THR A 236 -2.08 -20.50 15.32
CA THR A 236 -0.92 -21.35 14.99
C THR A 236 -0.88 -21.73 13.51
N LEU A 237 -2.03 -22.08 12.92
CA LEU A 237 -2.15 -22.37 11.49
C LEU A 237 -1.74 -21.18 10.61
N VAL A 238 -2.14 -19.98 11.00
CA VAL A 238 -1.77 -18.75 10.31
C VAL A 238 -0.27 -18.51 10.41
N THR A 239 0.30 -18.58 11.60
CA THR A 239 1.74 -18.34 11.81
C THR A 239 2.57 -19.32 10.98
N ALA A 240 2.13 -20.58 10.85
CA ALA A 240 2.82 -21.60 10.08
C ALA A 240 2.73 -21.38 8.56
N ARG A 241 1.61 -20.85 8.04
CA ARG A 241 1.34 -20.75 6.59
C ARG A 241 1.42 -19.34 6.02
N SER A 242 1.51 -18.31 6.86
CA SER A 242 1.50 -16.90 6.46
C SER A 242 2.58 -16.11 7.22
N PRO A 243 3.85 -16.24 6.79
CA PRO A 243 4.99 -15.63 7.48
C PRO A 243 4.91 -14.10 7.54
N THR A 244 4.20 -13.47 6.60
CA THR A 244 3.94 -12.02 6.55
C THR A 244 3.16 -11.52 7.78
N PHE A 245 2.22 -12.33 8.29
CA PHE A 245 1.32 -11.93 9.39
C PHE A 245 1.75 -12.48 10.75
N ALA A 246 2.69 -13.43 10.77
CA ALA A 246 3.22 -14.04 11.99
C ALA A 246 3.74 -13.03 13.04
N PRO A 247 4.51 -11.98 12.68
CA PRO A 247 5.00 -11.01 13.66
C PRO A 247 3.88 -10.20 14.31
N LEU A 248 2.80 -9.93 13.56
CA LEU A 248 1.68 -9.11 14.01
C LEU A 248 0.77 -9.87 14.97
N LEU A 249 0.62 -11.19 14.77
CA LEU A 249 -0.08 -12.06 15.71
C LEU A 249 0.57 -12.09 17.09
N GLY A 250 1.90 -11.97 17.17
CA GLY A 250 2.62 -11.92 18.44
C GLY A 250 2.36 -10.65 19.26
N LEU A 251 1.79 -9.60 18.66
CA LEU A 251 1.44 -8.34 19.32
C LEU A 251 0.02 -8.34 19.89
N VAL A 252 -0.82 -9.31 19.53
CA VAL A 252 -2.21 -9.41 19.97
C VAL A 252 -2.28 -10.39 21.16
N PRO A 253 -2.80 -9.96 22.33
CA PRO A 253 -2.89 -10.80 23.51
C PRO A 253 -3.81 -12.04 23.34
#